data_AF-A0A062VNU8-F1
#
_entry.id   AF-A0A062VNU8-F1
#
_cell.length_a   1.000
_cell.length_b   1.000
_cell.length_c   1.000
_cell.angle_alpha   90.00
_cell.angle_beta   90.00
_cell.angle_gamma   90.00
#
_symmetry.space_group_name_H-M   'P 1'
#
loop_
_entity.id
_entity.type
_entity.pdbx_description
1 polymer ?
#
loop_
_entity_poly.entity_id
_entity_poly.type
_entity_poly.pdbx_seq_one_letter_code
_entity_poly.pdbx_strand_id
1 'polypeptide(L)'
;MRTIDDVLEDISHELKLIDIKRRMIAETTARLPWLYIATAVLGFFLLGSILSLSIFFIFIFGSLFSGALANIVGPLGALTARKRAYREVADIKERLFPKLLGLTPEVSPVLVGISHVGKDGVRFTERKVSVAALREEDIDVRGAMAFGYYKYLAFLFRTPAGTIDLKHPAIRQQYWLAEARRRGLGPDALSRAVAEVV
;
A
#
# COMPACT_ATOMS: atom_id res chain seq x y z
N MET A 1 -20.04 1.65 24.27
CA MET A 1 -20.79 1.76 23.01
C MET A 1 -19.82 2.38 22.01
N ARG A 2 -19.46 1.71 20.91
CA ARG A 2 -18.60 2.32 19.88
C ARG A 2 -19.38 3.41 19.16
N THR A 3 -18.76 4.56 18.92
CA THR A 3 -19.36 5.64 18.12
C THR A 3 -19.19 5.35 16.63
N ILE A 4 -19.97 6.03 15.77
CA ILE A 4 -19.81 5.93 14.32
C ILE A 4 -18.41 6.39 13.90
N ASP A 5 -17.87 7.41 14.57
CA ASP A 5 -16.54 7.95 14.30
C ASP A 5 -15.44 6.90 14.57
N ASP A 6 -15.58 6.11 15.65
CA ASP A 6 -14.67 4.99 15.95
C ASP A 6 -14.71 3.94 14.85
N VAL A 7 -15.90 3.63 14.32
CA VAL A 7 -16.08 2.66 13.22
C VAL A 7 -15.44 3.17 11.93
N LEU A 8 -15.62 4.46 11.60
CA LEU A 8 -15.00 5.08 10.42
C LEU A 8 -13.48 5.11 10.52
N GLU A 9 -12.93 5.39 11.71
CA GLU A 9 -11.49 5.35 11.94
C GLU A 9 -10.94 3.92 11.80
N ASP A 10 -11.62 2.93 12.38
CA ASP A 10 -11.25 1.52 12.25
C ASP A 10 -11.27 1.06 10.78
N ILE A 11 -12.30 1.44 10.01
CA ILE A 11 -12.41 1.11 8.58
C ILE A 11 -11.29 1.75 7.78
N SER A 12 -11.05 3.06 7.99
CA SER A 12 -9.95 3.78 7.33
C SER A 12 -8.59 3.16 7.65
N HIS A 13 -8.39 2.72 8.90
CA HIS A 13 -7.17 2.06 9.32
C HIS A 13 -6.94 0.74 8.58
N GLU A 14 -7.94 -0.14 8.52
CA GLU A 14 -7.83 -1.43 7.81
C GLU A 14 -7.61 -1.23 6.30
N LEU A 15 -8.30 -0.26 5.69
CA LEU A 15 -8.09 0.11 4.28
C LEU A 15 -6.66 0.65 4.03
N LYS A 16 -6.14 1.42 4.97
CA LYS A 16 -4.75 1.90 4.93
C LYS A 16 -3.77 0.73 5.02
N LEU A 17 -4.03 -0.26 5.88
CA LEU A 17 -3.21 -1.47 5.97
C LEU A 17 -3.24 -2.27 4.67
N ILE A 18 -4.41 -2.45 4.05
CA ILE A 18 -4.55 -3.08 2.72
C ILE A 18 -3.67 -2.34 1.70
N ASP A 19 -3.73 -1.01 1.64
CA ASP A 19 -2.96 -0.23 0.68
C ASP A 19 -1.43 -0.32 0.92
N ILE A 20 -0.99 -0.45 2.18
CA ILE A 20 0.41 -0.72 2.52
C ILE A 20 0.83 -2.10 2.00
N LYS A 21 0.04 -3.14 2.29
CA LYS A 21 0.37 -4.52 1.87
C LYS A 21 0.36 -4.66 0.36
N ARG A 22 -0.59 -4.02 -0.33
CA ARG A 22 -0.61 -3.91 -1.79
C ARG A 22 0.69 -3.35 -2.36
N ARG A 23 1.15 -2.22 -1.83
CA ARG A 23 2.42 -1.59 -2.26
C ARG A 23 3.62 -2.47 -1.95
N MET A 24 3.67 -3.07 -0.78
CA MET A 24 4.72 -4.01 -0.39
C MET A 24 4.78 -5.23 -1.33
N ILE A 25 3.63 -5.81 -1.67
CA ILE A 25 3.53 -6.93 -2.63
C ILE A 25 4.03 -6.51 -4.01
N ALA A 26 3.63 -5.33 -4.49
CA ALA A 26 4.07 -4.80 -5.79
C ALA A 26 5.59 -4.56 -5.83
N GLU A 27 6.14 -3.89 -4.82
CA GLU A 27 7.57 -3.59 -4.72
C GLU A 27 8.41 -4.87 -4.61
N THR A 28 7.97 -5.82 -3.79
CA THR A 28 8.65 -7.11 -3.63
C THR A 28 8.59 -7.93 -4.92
N THR A 29 7.45 -7.91 -5.62
CA THR A 29 7.28 -8.61 -6.89
C THR A 29 8.16 -8.01 -7.99
N ALA A 30 8.30 -6.68 -8.03
CA ALA A 30 9.18 -6.01 -8.98
C ALA A 30 10.68 -6.25 -8.68
N ARG A 31 11.05 -6.39 -7.40
CA ARG A 31 12.45 -6.64 -6.98
C ARG A 31 12.90 -8.09 -7.10
N LEU A 32 11.97 -9.06 -7.00
CA LEU A 32 12.27 -10.49 -7.01
C LEU A 32 13.19 -10.94 -8.17
N PRO A 33 12.93 -10.56 -9.44
CA PRO A 33 13.82 -10.92 -10.55
C PRO A 33 15.26 -10.43 -10.35
N TRP A 34 15.42 -9.20 -9.89
CA TRP A 34 16.74 -8.61 -9.64
C TRP A 34 17.47 -9.31 -8.48
N LEU A 35 16.74 -9.71 -7.44
CA LEU A 35 17.32 -10.49 -6.34
C LEU A 35 17.81 -11.86 -6.84
N TYR A 36 17.06 -12.52 -7.73
CA TYR A 36 17.51 -13.78 -8.34
C TYR A 36 18.74 -13.60 -9.22
N ILE A 37 18.76 -12.57 -10.07
CA ILE A 37 19.94 -12.25 -10.90
C ILE A 37 21.16 -11.97 -10.03
N ALA A 38 21.01 -11.13 -9.01
CA ALA A 38 22.10 -10.81 -8.09
C ALA A 38 22.63 -12.07 -7.37
N THR A 39 21.73 -12.93 -6.91
CA THR A 39 22.10 -14.21 -6.25
C THR A 39 22.80 -15.17 -7.22
N ALA A 40 22.33 -15.25 -8.47
CA ALA A 40 22.92 -16.10 -9.50
C ALA A 40 24.31 -15.62 -9.93
N VAL A 41 24.48 -14.32 -10.16
CA VAL A 41 25.78 -13.71 -10.48
C VAL A 41 26.77 -13.94 -9.35
N LEU A 42 26.34 -13.71 -8.10
CA LEU A 42 27.15 -13.97 -6.91
C LEU A 42 27.57 -15.45 -6.84
N GLY A 43 26.63 -16.38 -7.04
CA GLY A 43 26.92 -17.82 -7.07
C GLY A 43 27.89 -18.22 -8.17
N PHE A 44 27.80 -17.62 -9.36
CA PHE A 44 28.71 -17.87 -10.48
C PHE A 44 30.16 -17.48 -10.14
N PHE A 45 30.37 -16.29 -9.57
CA PHE A 45 31.71 -15.84 -9.16
C PHE A 45 32.30 -16.70 -8.04
N LEU A 46 31.46 -17.15 -7.09
CA LEU A 46 31.90 -18.07 -6.03
C LEU A 46 32.36 -19.40 -6.62
N LEU A 47 31.55 -19.97 -7.52
CA LEU A 47 31.86 -21.24 -8.17
C LEU A 47 33.14 -21.15 -9.02
N GLY A 48 33.31 -20.07 -9.78
CA GLY A 48 34.54 -19.83 -10.54
C GLY A 48 35.77 -19.71 -9.64
N SER A 49 35.64 -19.03 -8.49
CA SER A 49 36.72 -18.90 -7.51
C SER A 49 37.13 -20.26 -6.93
N ILE A 50 36.16 -21.11 -6.59
CA ILE A 50 36.40 -22.47 -6.10
C ILE A 50 37.07 -23.34 -7.17
N LEU A 51 36.52 -23.34 -8.40
CA LEU A 51 37.05 -24.14 -9.51
C LEU A 51 38.48 -23.72 -9.91
N SER A 52 38.82 -22.45 -9.76
CA SER A 52 40.16 -21.93 -10.07
C SER A 52 41.24 -22.31 -9.05
N LEU A 53 40.87 -22.88 -7.88
CA LEU A 53 41.78 -23.18 -6.75
C LEU A 53 42.67 -22.00 -6.34
N SER A 54 42.29 -20.77 -6.69
CA SER A 54 43.12 -19.58 -6.46
C SER A 54 42.81 -18.96 -5.11
N ILE A 55 43.76 -19.07 -4.19
CA ILE A 55 43.67 -18.50 -2.83
C ILE A 55 43.48 -16.97 -2.88
N PHE A 56 44.00 -16.32 -3.92
CA PHE A 56 43.87 -14.87 -4.14
C PHE A 56 42.43 -14.47 -4.48
N PHE A 57 41.76 -15.26 -5.32
CA PHE A 57 40.35 -15.06 -5.65
C PHE A 57 39.46 -15.34 -4.44
N ILE A 58 39.74 -16.40 -3.68
CA ILE A 58 39.01 -16.74 -2.46
C ILE A 58 39.09 -15.61 -1.41
N PHE A 59 40.24 -14.94 -1.26
CA PHE A 59 40.39 -13.82 -0.32
C PHE A 59 39.70 -12.52 -0.79
N ILE A 60 39.85 -12.15 -2.06
CA ILE A 60 39.23 -10.93 -2.61
C ILE A 60 37.71 -11.07 -2.66
N PHE A 61 37.21 -12.18 -3.21
CA PHE A 61 35.78 -12.43 -3.28
C PHE A 61 35.21 -12.81 -1.91
N GLY A 62 35.91 -13.57 -1.06
CA GLY A 62 35.43 -13.90 0.28
C GLY A 62 35.05 -12.67 1.13
N SER A 63 35.83 -11.59 1.07
CA SER A 63 35.54 -10.35 1.81
C SER A 63 34.39 -9.53 1.22
N LEU A 64 34.33 -9.41 -0.12
CA LEU A 64 33.20 -8.79 -0.84
C LEU A 64 31.88 -9.54 -0.59
N PHE A 65 31.94 -10.88 -0.51
CA PHE A 65 30.78 -11.72 -0.27
C PHE A 65 30.29 -11.65 1.18
N SER A 66 31.18 -11.57 2.17
CA SER A 66 30.79 -11.44 3.57
C SER A 66 29.96 -10.16 3.82
N GLY A 67 30.40 -9.02 3.26
CA GLY A 67 29.66 -7.75 3.38
C GLY A 67 28.36 -7.71 2.56
N ALA A 68 28.35 -8.34 1.38
CA ALA A 68 27.15 -8.41 0.53
C ALA A 68 26.08 -9.35 1.12
N LEU A 69 26.46 -10.53 1.62
CA LEU A 69 25.53 -11.50 2.19
C LEU A 69 24.87 -11.01 3.49
N ALA A 70 25.56 -10.18 4.29
CA ALA A 70 25.03 -9.65 5.53
C ALA A 70 23.84 -8.68 5.35
N ASN A 71 23.74 -8.02 4.19
CA ASN A 71 22.73 -6.99 3.93
C ASN A 71 21.63 -7.42 2.93
N ILE A 72 21.75 -8.61 2.35
CA ILE A 72 20.79 -9.10 1.35
C ILE A 72 19.72 -9.96 2.05
N VAL A 73 18.51 -9.40 2.18
CA VAL A 73 17.31 -10.23 2.29
C VAL A 73 17.14 -10.92 0.94
N GLY A 74 17.69 -12.13 0.82
CA GLY A 74 17.74 -12.87 -0.44
C GLY A 74 16.36 -13.17 -1.03
N PRO A 75 16.30 -13.77 -2.24
CA PRO A 75 15.05 -14.08 -2.93
C PRO A 75 14.03 -14.82 -2.05
N LEU A 76 14.51 -15.73 -1.19
CA LEU A 76 13.68 -16.48 -0.25
C LEU A 76 13.04 -15.57 0.81
N GLY A 77 13.76 -14.59 1.36
CA GLY A 77 13.22 -13.63 2.33
C GLY A 77 12.18 -12.70 1.69
N ALA A 78 12.41 -12.28 0.45
CA ALA A 78 11.42 -11.53 -0.33
C ALA A 78 10.16 -12.37 -0.60
N LEU A 79 10.30 -13.64 -0.95
CA LEU A 79 9.16 -14.54 -1.16
C LEU A 79 8.35 -14.78 0.12
N THR A 80 9.01 -15.00 1.27
CA THR A 80 8.33 -15.20 2.55
C THR A 80 7.61 -13.92 3.00
N ALA A 81 8.24 -12.76 2.83
CA ALA A 81 7.61 -11.46 3.10
C ALA A 81 6.37 -11.24 2.21
N ARG A 82 6.45 -11.56 0.91
CA ARG A 82 5.31 -11.49 -0.02
C ARG A 82 4.19 -12.45 0.38
N LYS A 83 4.52 -13.71 0.70
CA LYS A 83 3.53 -14.71 1.14
C LYS A 83 2.87 -14.32 2.47
N ARG A 84 3.61 -13.72 3.39
CA ARG A 84 3.05 -13.14 4.62
C ARG A 84 2.11 -11.98 4.29
N ALA A 85 2.51 -11.06 3.42
CA ALA A 85 1.65 -9.94 3.03
C ALA A 85 0.32 -10.40 2.39
N TYR A 86 0.33 -11.46 1.57
CA TYR A 86 -0.91 -12.04 1.03
C TYR A 86 -1.86 -12.55 2.11
N ARG A 87 -1.32 -13.25 3.13
CA ARG A 87 -2.12 -13.72 4.26
C ARG A 87 -2.67 -12.56 5.08
N GLU A 88 -1.84 -11.58 5.37
CA GLU A 88 -2.27 -10.38 6.10
C GLU A 88 -3.35 -9.60 5.35
N VAL A 89 -3.33 -9.56 4.01
CA VAL A 89 -4.44 -8.98 3.22
C VAL A 89 -5.74 -9.75 3.46
N ALA A 90 -5.71 -11.08 3.44
CA ALA A 90 -6.89 -11.91 3.73
C ALA A 90 -7.41 -11.65 5.16
N ASP A 91 -6.53 -11.67 6.16
CA ASP A 91 -6.89 -11.40 7.56
C ASP A 91 -7.49 -10.00 7.73
N ILE A 92 -6.97 -8.99 7.00
CA ILE A 92 -7.52 -7.63 7.03
C ILE A 92 -8.92 -7.61 6.39
N LYS A 93 -9.13 -8.32 5.27
CA LYS A 93 -10.47 -8.41 4.65
C LYS A 93 -11.48 -9.00 5.63
N GLU A 94 -11.15 -10.10 6.30
CA GLU A 94 -12.02 -10.75 7.29
C GLU A 94 -12.40 -9.81 8.45
N ARG A 95 -11.50 -8.91 8.86
CA ARG A 95 -11.81 -7.88 9.88
C ARG A 95 -12.56 -6.67 9.33
N LEU A 96 -12.36 -6.33 8.06
CA LEU A 96 -12.93 -5.14 7.42
C LEU A 96 -14.41 -5.33 7.11
N PHE A 97 -14.79 -6.41 6.43
CA PHE A 97 -16.16 -6.59 5.92
C PHE A 97 -17.25 -6.57 7.01
N PRO A 98 -17.06 -7.20 8.18
CA PRO A 98 -18.01 -7.07 9.29
C PRO A 98 -18.19 -5.63 9.78
N LYS A 99 -17.13 -4.80 9.73
CA LYS A 99 -17.21 -3.38 10.11
C LYS A 99 -18.03 -2.57 9.12
N LEU A 100 -17.99 -2.92 7.84
CA LEU A 100 -18.78 -2.24 6.80
C LEU A 100 -20.28 -2.42 7.01
N LEU A 101 -20.71 -3.60 7.50
CA LEU A 101 -22.11 -3.87 7.87
C LEU A 101 -22.60 -3.00 9.04
N GLY A 102 -21.69 -2.47 9.86
CA GLY A 102 -22.00 -1.60 10.98
C GLY A 102 -22.19 -0.12 10.61
N LEU A 103 -22.05 0.25 9.34
CA LEU A 103 -22.26 1.62 8.88
C LEU A 103 -23.74 1.94 8.72
N THR A 104 -24.17 3.07 9.28
CA THR A 104 -25.53 3.59 9.05
C THR A 104 -25.62 4.24 7.67
N PRO A 105 -26.82 4.27 7.03
CA PRO A 105 -26.99 4.89 5.71
C PRO A 105 -26.66 6.40 5.66
N GLU A 106 -26.71 7.08 6.81
CA GLU A 106 -26.49 8.52 6.94
C GLU A 106 -25.05 8.94 6.64
N VAL A 107 -24.07 8.12 7.03
CA VAL A 107 -22.69 8.32 6.64
C VAL A 107 -22.50 7.44 5.42
N SER A 108 -22.47 8.04 4.23
CA SER A 108 -22.26 7.35 2.95
C SER A 108 -20.79 7.45 2.50
N PRO A 109 -19.86 6.65 3.06
CA PRO A 109 -18.47 6.71 2.69
C PRO A 109 -18.22 6.13 1.29
N VAL A 110 -17.24 6.70 0.62
CA VAL A 110 -16.82 6.38 -0.75
C VAL A 110 -15.33 6.08 -0.76
N LEU A 111 -14.97 5.04 -1.50
CA LEU A 111 -13.62 4.69 -1.86
C LEU A 111 -13.31 5.14 -3.27
N VAL A 112 -12.13 5.74 -3.43
CA VAL A 112 -11.65 6.20 -4.73
C VAL A 112 -10.13 6.01 -4.82
N GLY A 113 -9.64 5.68 -6.00
CA GLY A 113 -8.23 5.66 -6.29
C GLY A 113 -7.71 7.09 -6.57
N ILE A 114 -6.49 7.38 -6.15
CA ILE A 114 -5.77 8.59 -6.53
C ILE A 114 -4.60 8.18 -7.43
N SER A 115 -4.64 8.61 -8.69
CA SER A 115 -3.60 8.31 -9.68
C SER A 115 -2.40 9.25 -9.55
N HIS A 116 -2.64 10.51 -9.19
CA HIS A 116 -1.58 11.52 -9.08
C HIS A 116 -1.84 12.53 -7.95
N VAL A 117 -0.76 12.92 -7.26
CA VAL A 117 -0.73 14.02 -6.29
C VAL A 117 0.47 14.90 -6.65
N GLY A 118 0.18 16.14 -7.07
CA GLY A 118 1.21 17.11 -7.46
C GLY A 118 0.88 18.52 -7.00
N LYS A 119 1.70 19.50 -7.39
CA LYS A 119 1.48 20.91 -7.06
C LYS A 119 0.17 21.45 -7.63
N ASP A 120 -0.20 20.94 -8.81
CA ASP A 120 -1.38 21.39 -9.55
C ASP A 120 -2.69 20.74 -9.07
N GLY A 121 -2.62 19.81 -8.11
CA GLY A 121 -3.80 19.17 -7.53
C GLY A 121 -3.69 17.66 -7.33
N VAL A 122 -4.86 17.08 -7.03
CA VAL A 122 -5.06 15.65 -6.84
C VAL A 122 -5.90 15.11 -8.00
N ARG A 123 -5.46 14.03 -8.64
CA ARG A 123 -6.21 13.36 -9.71
C ARG A 123 -6.78 12.05 -9.19
N PHE A 124 -8.10 11.97 -9.20
CA PHE A 124 -8.86 10.80 -8.81
C PHE A 124 -9.07 9.86 -10.00
N THR A 125 -9.30 8.57 -9.73
CA THR A 125 -9.79 7.61 -10.72
C THR A 125 -11.24 7.90 -11.06
N GLU A 126 -11.66 7.57 -12.27
CA GLU A 126 -13.06 7.75 -12.70
C GLU A 126 -14.02 6.89 -11.87
N ARG A 127 -13.61 5.64 -11.60
CA ARG A 127 -14.41 4.73 -10.79
C ARG A 127 -14.29 5.09 -9.31
N LYS A 128 -15.46 5.17 -8.67
CA LYS A 128 -15.66 5.34 -7.24
C LYS A 128 -16.53 4.17 -6.77
N VAL A 129 -16.30 3.67 -5.56
CA VAL A 129 -17.12 2.60 -4.98
C VAL A 129 -17.67 3.08 -3.65
N SER A 130 -18.99 3.03 -3.51
CA SER A 130 -19.62 3.21 -2.22
C SER A 130 -19.19 2.07 -1.30
N VAL A 131 -18.79 2.39 -0.08
CA VAL A 131 -18.34 1.41 0.90
C VAL A 131 -19.47 0.45 1.28
N ALA A 132 -20.72 0.92 1.28
CA ALA A 132 -21.88 0.07 1.51
C ALA A 132 -22.10 -0.97 0.37
N ALA A 133 -21.59 -0.68 -0.82
CA ALA A 133 -21.68 -1.58 -1.98
C ALA A 133 -20.42 -2.44 -2.16
N LEU A 134 -19.40 -2.26 -1.31
CA LEU A 134 -18.13 -2.97 -1.42
C LEU A 134 -18.33 -4.45 -1.06
N ARG A 135 -17.86 -5.34 -1.93
CA ARG A 135 -17.88 -6.79 -1.74
C ARG A 135 -16.47 -7.33 -1.59
N GLU A 136 -16.34 -8.52 -1.00
CA GLU A 136 -15.04 -9.18 -0.85
C GLU A 136 -14.31 -9.39 -2.17
N GLU A 137 -15.06 -9.61 -3.26
CA GLU A 137 -14.55 -9.78 -4.63
C GLU A 137 -13.98 -8.48 -5.22
N ASP A 138 -14.34 -7.31 -4.71
CA ASP A 138 -13.82 -6.02 -5.19
C ASP A 138 -12.38 -5.75 -4.74
N ILE A 139 -11.90 -6.49 -3.74
CA ILE A 139 -10.52 -6.44 -3.23
C ILE A 139 -9.82 -7.73 -3.63
N ASP A 140 -8.88 -7.65 -4.58
CA ASP A 140 -8.14 -8.81 -5.04
C ASP A 140 -7.20 -9.39 -3.96
N VAL A 141 -6.60 -10.53 -4.24
CA VAL A 141 -5.66 -11.21 -3.32
C VAL A 141 -4.43 -10.37 -2.98
N ARG A 142 -4.11 -9.34 -3.76
CA ARG A 142 -2.99 -8.41 -3.55
C ARG A 142 -3.44 -7.17 -2.77
N GLY A 143 -4.71 -7.04 -2.44
CA GLY A 143 -5.27 -5.85 -1.80
C GLY A 143 -5.54 -4.71 -2.79
N ALA A 144 -5.57 -4.98 -4.09
CA ALA A 144 -5.90 -3.99 -5.10
C ALA A 144 -7.41 -3.93 -5.33
N MET A 145 -7.92 -2.71 -5.40
CA MET A 145 -9.30 -2.40 -5.76
C MET A 145 -9.44 -2.32 -7.28
N ALA A 146 -10.62 -2.63 -7.80
CA ALA A 146 -10.93 -2.58 -9.24
C ALA A 146 -11.11 -1.13 -9.80
N PHE A 147 -10.31 -0.16 -9.35
CA PHE A 147 -10.32 1.25 -9.80
C PHE A 147 -9.43 1.54 -11.01
N GLY A 148 -8.77 0.52 -11.58
CA GLY A 148 -7.64 0.70 -12.49
C GLY A 148 -6.36 1.04 -11.71
N TYR A 149 -5.38 1.67 -12.36
CA TYR A 149 -4.13 2.05 -11.69
C TYR A 149 -4.35 3.23 -10.73
N TYR A 150 -3.99 3.04 -9.46
CA TYR A 150 -3.98 4.11 -8.46
C TYR A 150 -2.74 4.03 -7.55
N LYS A 151 -2.16 5.17 -7.25
CA LYS A 151 -0.99 5.31 -6.37
C LYS A 151 -1.38 5.29 -4.89
N TYR A 152 -2.50 5.92 -4.54
CA TYR A 152 -3.03 5.96 -3.19
C TYR A 152 -4.51 5.61 -3.16
N LEU A 153 -4.96 4.96 -2.11
CA LEU A 153 -6.38 4.76 -1.81
C LEU A 153 -6.87 5.95 -0.97
N ALA A 154 -8.03 6.49 -1.30
CA ALA A 154 -8.72 7.48 -0.49
C ALA A 154 -10.07 6.96 0.00
N PHE A 155 -10.32 7.15 1.29
CA PHE A 155 -11.59 6.89 1.95
C PHE A 155 -12.18 8.23 2.36
N LEU A 156 -13.33 8.58 1.80
CA LEU A 156 -13.92 9.90 1.93
C LEU A 156 -15.36 9.75 2.36
N PHE A 157 -15.87 10.68 3.16
CA PHE A 157 -17.27 10.72 3.55
C PHE A 157 -17.68 12.14 3.87
N ARG A 158 -18.99 12.40 3.75
CA ARG A 158 -19.62 13.62 4.23
C ARG A 158 -20.03 13.42 5.69
N THR A 159 -19.83 14.46 6.50
CA THR A 159 -20.40 14.56 7.84
C THR A 159 -21.93 14.70 7.75
N PRO A 160 -22.67 14.54 8.86
CA PRO A 160 -24.12 14.81 8.88
C PRO A 160 -24.50 16.24 8.41
N ALA A 161 -23.57 17.20 8.53
CA ALA A 161 -23.71 18.56 8.02
C ALA A 161 -23.51 18.68 6.48
N GLY A 162 -23.34 17.56 5.78
CA GLY A 162 -23.16 17.50 4.33
C GLY A 162 -21.77 17.94 3.82
N THR A 163 -20.86 18.31 4.72
CA THR A 163 -19.50 18.77 4.37
C THR A 163 -18.44 17.70 4.61
N ILE A 164 -17.34 17.77 3.87
CA ILE A 164 -16.21 16.84 4.03
C ILE A 164 -15.22 17.46 5.01
N ASP A 165 -15.03 16.82 6.16
CA ASP A 165 -14.05 17.26 7.15
C ASP A 165 -12.71 16.53 6.97
N LEU A 166 -11.76 17.20 6.29
CA LEU A 166 -10.39 16.70 6.12
C LEU A 166 -9.60 16.60 7.43
N LYS A 167 -10.10 17.16 8.55
CA LYS A 167 -9.48 17.05 9.86
C LYS A 167 -9.93 15.80 10.62
N HIS A 168 -11.03 15.17 10.20
CA HIS A 168 -11.54 13.94 10.83
C HIS A 168 -10.44 12.87 10.90
N PRO A 169 -10.23 12.18 12.04
CA PRO A 169 -9.16 11.18 12.21
C PRO A 169 -9.08 10.15 11.08
N ALA A 170 -10.23 9.59 10.69
CA ALA A 170 -10.37 8.66 9.57
C ALA A 170 -9.86 9.22 8.22
N ILE A 171 -9.89 10.53 7.97
CA ILE A 171 -9.39 11.14 6.71
C ILE A 171 -7.97 11.66 6.89
N ARG A 172 -7.71 12.34 8.00
CA ARG A 172 -6.44 13.02 8.29
C ARG A 172 -5.23 12.09 8.25
N GLN A 173 -5.41 10.83 8.65
CA GLN A 173 -4.34 9.83 8.75
C GLN A 173 -4.01 9.11 7.43
N GLN A 174 -4.70 9.44 6.33
CA GLN A 174 -4.49 8.79 5.04
C GLN A 174 -3.23 9.30 4.32
N TYR A 175 -2.53 8.39 3.64
CA TYR A 175 -1.24 8.69 3.02
C TYR A 175 -1.30 9.76 1.94
N TRP A 176 -2.37 9.79 1.15
CA TRP A 176 -2.51 10.75 0.06
C TRP A 176 -2.61 12.18 0.57
N LEU A 177 -3.25 12.39 1.73
CA LEU A 177 -3.42 13.72 2.31
C LEU A 177 -2.09 14.24 2.86
N ALA A 178 -1.31 13.36 3.50
CA ALA A 178 0.06 13.67 3.92
C ALA A 178 0.96 14.00 2.71
N GLU A 179 0.87 13.22 1.63
CA GLU A 179 1.59 13.51 0.38
C GLU A 179 1.17 14.86 -0.21
N ALA A 180 -0.14 15.13 -0.27
CA ALA A 180 -0.66 16.36 -0.85
C ALA A 180 -0.18 17.61 -0.09
N ARG A 181 -0.20 17.55 1.25
CA ARG A 181 0.36 18.60 2.11
C ARG A 181 1.88 18.76 1.90
N ARG A 182 2.62 17.65 1.80
CA ARG A 182 4.06 17.65 1.50
C ARG A 182 4.36 18.30 0.15
N ARG A 183 3.45 18.19 -0.82
CA ARG A 183 3.56 18.83 -2.14
C ARG A 183 3.14 20.32 -2.14
N GLY A 184 2.70 20.85 -1.00
CA GLY A 184 2.31 22.25 -0.85
C GLY A 184 0.84 22.55 -1.17
N LEU A 185 -0.02 21.53 -1.31
CA LEU A 185 -1.45 21.77 -1.52
C LEU A 185 -2.09 22.32 -0.24
N GLY A 186 -2.65 23.52 -0.33
CA GLY A 186 -3.36 24.17 0.76
C GLY A 186 -4.71 23.53 1.07
N PRO A 187 -5.28 23.78 2.27
CA PRO A 187 -6.56 23.22 2.70
C PRO A 187 -7.71 23.48 1.71
N ASP A 188 -7.81 24.69 1.18
CA ASP A 188 -8.92 25.07 0.28
C ASP A 188 -8.86 24.39 -1.09
N ALA A 189 -7.65 24.13 -1.60
CA ALA A 189 -7.46 23.37 -2.83
C ALA A 189 -7.85 21.90 -2.62
N LEU A 190 -7.50 21.32 -1.48
CA LEU A 190 -7.86 19.95 -1.12
C LEU A 190 -9.36 19.80 -0.91
N SER A 191 -9.99 20.70 -0.16
CA SER A 191 -11.43 20.67 0.07
C SER A 191 -12.22 20.75 -1.25
N ARG A 192 -11.80 21.61 -2.19
CA ARG A 192 -12.41 21.69 -3.52
C ARG A 192 -12.23 20.39 -4.32
N ALA A 193 -11.00 19.88 -4.39
CA ALA A 193 -10.71 18.66 -5.13
C ALA A 193 -11.51 17.45 -4.61
N VAL A 194 -11.75 17.37 -3.31
CA VAL A 194 -12.47 16.27 -2.68
C VAL A 194 -13.99 16.46 -2.78
N ALA A 195 -14.49 17.71 -2.78
CA ALA A 195 -15.91 18.02 -2.95
C ALA A 195 -16.47 17.64 -4.32
N GLU A 196 -15.63 17.58 -5.37
CA GLU A 196 -16.01 17.08 -6.70
C GLU A 196 -16.14 15.54 -6.75
N VAL A 197 -15.67 14.85 -5.70
CA VAL A 197 -15.57 13.39 -5.66
C VAL A 197 -16.74 12.74 -4.92
N VAL A 198 -17.16 13.30 -3.80
CA VAL A 198 -18.21 12.77 -2.91
C VAL A 198 -19.47 13.64 -3.02
#